data_AF-A0AAU3FR30-F1
#
_entry.id   AF-A0AAU3FR30-F1
#
_cell.length_a   1.000
_cell.length_b   1.000
_cell.length_c   1.000
_cell.angle_alpha   90.00
_cell.angle_beta   90.00
_cell.angle_gamma   90.00
#
_symmetry.space_group_name_H-M   'P 1'
#
loop_
_entity.id
_entity.type
_entity.pdbx_description
1 polymer ?
#
loop_
_entity_poly.entity_id
_entity_poly.type
_entity_poly.pdbx_seq_one_letter_code
_entity_poly.pdbx_strand_id
1 'polypeptide(L)'
;MKSNGDWIELVGAIGLFAALLALIIVLLTQVGAWMRARVKLARETEYRQLVERVVQGQEALSRQIGEVNDSLSDMRRRIDKIETVLKQVE
;
A
#
# COMPACT_ATOMS: atom_id res chain seq x y z
N MET A 1 12.47 -30.86 -61.49
CA MET A 1 12.54 -29.38 -61.50
C MET A 1 11.83 -28.88 -60.25
N LYS A 2 12.57 -28.56 -59.17
CA LYS A 2 11.97 -27.88 -58.00
C LYS A 2 11.73 -26.44 -58.44
N SER A 3 10.46 -26.06 -58.51
CA SER A 3 10.04 -24.74 -58.98
C SER A 3 10.55 -23.69 -58.00
N ASN A 4 11.03 -22.56 -58.51
CA ASN A 4 11.39 -21.39 -57.69
C ASN A 4 10.24 -20.93 -56.79
N GLY A 5 9.00 -21.34 -57.09
CA GLY A 5 7.81 -21.12 -56.26
C GLY A 5 7.89 -21.76 -54.87
N ASP A 6 8.39 -23.00 -54.75
CA ASP A 6 8.44 -23.72 -53.45
C ASP A 6 9.34 -23.01 -52.43
N TRP A 7 10.45 -22.43 -52.91
CA TRP A 7 11.38 -21.67 -52.07
C TRP A 7 10.80 -20.33 -51.62
N ILE A 8 10.03 -19.67 -52.50
CA ILE A 8 9.35 -18.41 -52.16
C ILE A 8 8.25 -18.66 -51.13
N GLU A 9 7.47 -19.74 -51.29
CA GLU A 9 6.42 -20.12 -50.36
C GLU A 9 6.99 -20.47 -48.97
N LEU A 10 8.09 -21.22 -48.93
CA LEU A 10 8.78 -21.57 -47.68
C LEU A 10 9.30 -20.33 -46.95
N VAL A 11 9.94 -19.40 -47.66
CA VAL A 11 10.47 -18.16 -47.08
C VAL A 11 9.31 -17.27 -46.59
N GLY A 12 8.21 -17.21 -47.34
CA GLY A 12 7.00 -16.50 -46.94
C GLY A 12 6.38 -17.06 -45.66
N ALA A 13 6.28 -18.39 -45.53
CA ALA A 13 5.74 -19.05 -44.36
C ALA A 13 6.59 -18.78 -43.09
N ILE A 14 7.91 -18.85 -43.21
CA ILE A 14 8.84 -18.55 -42.11
C ILE A 14 8.70 -17.08 -41.68
N GLY A 15 8.64 -16.16 -42.64
CA GLY A 15 8.47 -14.74 -42.37
C GLY A 15 7.15 -14.44 -41.64
N LEU A 16 6.05 -15.04 -42.09
CA LEU A 16 4.73 -14.88 -41.45
C LEU A 16 4.74 -15.43 -40.02
N PHE A 17 5.34 -16.60 -39.82
CA PHE A 17 5.44 -17.21 -38.50
C PHE A 17 6.27 -16.36 -37.53
N ALA A 18 7.41 -15.84 -37.99
CA ALA A 18 8.24 -14.93 -37.19
C ALA A 18 7.49 -13.63 -36.86
N ALA A 19 6.74 -13.07 -37.80
CA ALA A 19 5.92 -11.88 -37.58
C ALA A 19 4.81 -12.13 -36.55
N LEU A 20 4.13 -13.28 -36.63
CA LEU A 20 3.12 -13.68 -35.65
C LEU A 20 3.72 -13.83 -34.24
N LEU A 21 4.88 -14.48 -34.12
CA LEU A 21 5.57 -14.62 -32.83
C LEU A 21 5.96 -13.25 -32.26
N ALA A 22 6.53 -12.36 -33.07
CA ALA A 22 6.87 -11.01 -32.65
C ALA A 22 5.63 -10.25 -32.15
N LEU A 23 4.50 -10.39 -32.86
CA LEU A 23 3.23 -9.75 -32.49
C LEU A 23 2.71 -10.30 -31.15
N ILE A 24 2.77 -11.62 -30.94
CA ILE A 24 2.40 -12.25 -29.66
C ILE A 24 3.30 -11.72 -28.52
N ILE A 25 4.61 -11.65 -28.73
CA ILE A 25 5.56 -11.13 -27.74
C ILE A 25 5.23 -9.68 -27.37
N VAL A 26 4.94 -8.84 -28.37
CA VAL A 26 4.54 -7.45 -28.16
C VAL A 26 3.23 -7.36 -27.38
N LEU A 27 2.23 -8.18 -27.69
CA LEU A 27 0.97 -8.21 -26.94
C LEU A 27 1.18 -8.62 -25.48
N LEU A 28 1.97 -9.67 -25.22
CA LEU A 28 2.27 -10.13 -23.86
C LEU A 28 3.04 -9.08 -23.05
N THR A 29 4.03 -8.43 -23.68
CA THR A 29 4.84 -7.40 -23.01
C THR A 29 4.05 -6.12 -22.74
N GLN A 30 3.13 -5.72 -23.64
CA GLN A 30 2.25 -4.58 -23.41
C GLN A 30 1.25 -4.83 -22.29
N VAL A 31 0.62 -6.01 -22.24
CA VAL A 31 -0.28 -6.40 -21.15
C VAL A 31 0.48 -6.45 -19.81
N GLY A 32 1.69 -7.02 -19.82
CA GLY A 32 2.56 -7.04 -18.64
C GLY A 32 3.04 -5.66 -18.20
N ALA A 33 3.31 -4.72 -19.12
CA ALA A 33 3.65 -3.34 -18.80
C ALA A 33 2.47 -2.59 -18.20
N TRP A 34 1.27 -2.76 -18.76
CA TRP A 34 0.03 -2.18 -18.24
C TRP A 34 -0.30 -2.70 -16.83
N MET A 35 -0.13 -4.01 -16.58
CA MET A 35 -0.31 -4.57 -15.24
C MET A 35 0.76 -4.09 -14.25
N ARG A 36 2.04 -4.00 -14.66
CA ARG A 36 3.11 -3.48 -13.78
C ARG A 36 2.87 -2.03 -13.37
N ALA A 37 2.32 -1.20 -14.25
CA ALA A 37 1.91 0.16 -13.90
C ALA A 37 0.80 0.17 -12.83
N ARG A 38 -0.23 -0.69 -12.99
CA ARG A 38 -1.32 -0.83 -12.00
C ARG A 38 -0.84 -1.37 -10.66
N VAL A 39 0.07 -2.34 -10.64
CA VAL A 39 0.60 -2.93 -9.40
C VAL A 39 1.49 -1.94 -8.63
N LYS A 40 2.30 -1.13 -9.31
CA LYS A 40 3.09 -0.08 -8.65
C LYS A 40 2.20 0.98 -7.99
N LEU A 41 1.13 1.41 -8.67
CA LEU A 41 0.14 2.35 -8.12
C LEU A 41 -0.63 1.78 -6.92
N ALA A 42 -0.95 0.49 -6.95
CA ALA A 42 -1.62 -0.18 -5.82
C ALA A 42 -0.76 -0.15 -4.54
N ARG A 43 0.55 -0.42 -4.67
CA ARG A 43 1.47 -0.38 -3.52
C ARG A 43 1.61 1.02 -2.93
N GLU A 44 1.78 2.05 -3.74
CA GLU A 44 1.91 3.43 -3.25
C GLU A 44 0.65 3.88 -2.49
N THR A 45 -0.53 3.46 -2.95
CA THR A 45 -1.81 3.76 -2.29
C THR A 45 -1.91 3.06 -0.93
N GLU A 46 -1.54 1.78 -0.86
CA GLU A 46 -1.55 1.02 0.39
C GLU A 46 -0.56 1.58 1.43
N TYR A 47 0.66 1.94 1.02
CA TYR A 47 1.63 2.57 1.91
C TYR A 47 1.12 3.91 2.45
N ARG A 48 0.50 4.73 1.59
CA ARG A 48 -0.04 6.03 2.00
C ARG A 48 -1.18 5.88 3.01
N GLN A 49 -2.08 4.92 2.78
CA GLN A 49 -3.16 4.59 3.72
C GLN A 49 -2.63 4.05 5.04
N LEU A 50 -1.54 3.27 5.03
CA LEU A 50 -0.92 2.77 6.25
C LEU A 50 -0.36 3.92 7.11
N VAL A 51 0.38 4.83 6.48
CA VAL A 51 0.95 6.02 7.15
C VAL A 51 -0.16 6.90 7.71
N GLU A 52 -1.21 7.15 6.92
CA GLU A 52 -2.34 7.97 7.36
C GLU A 52 -3.05 7.37 8.58
N ARG A 53 -3.27 6.04 8.60
CA ARG A 53 -3.85 5.35 9.76
C ARG A 53 -2.95 5.40 10.99
N VAL A 54 -1.63 5.30 10.82
CA VAL A 54 -0.67 5.39 11.93
C VAL A 54 -0.68 6.80 12.53
N VAL A 55 -0.66 7.84 11.70
CA VAL A 55 -0.72 9.23 12.17
C VAL A 55 -2.04 9.52 12.90
N GLN A 56 -3.18 9.10 12.33
CA GLN A 56 -4.49 9.26 12.97
C GLN A 56 -4.56 8.50 14.32
N GLY A 57 -4.01 7.29 14.38
CA GLY A 57 -3.94 6.52 15.62
C GLY A 57 -3.05 7.18 16.68
N GLN A 58 -1.92 7.76 16.26
CA GLN A 58 -1.00 8.46 17.17
C GLN A 58 -1.63 9.74 17.74
N GLU A 59 -2.35 10.51 16.93
CA GLU A 59 -3.10 11.68 17.40
C GLU A 59 -4.20 11.29 18.41
N ALA A 60 -4.96 10.23 18.13
CA ALA A 60 -5.99 9.74 19.03
C ALA A 60 -5.41 9.24 20.36
N LEU A 61 -4.29 8.52 20.31
CA LEU A 61 -3.59 8.03 21.50
C LEU A 61 -3.02 9.20 22.33
N SER A 62 -2.44 10.21 21.67
CA SER A 62 -1.91 11.40 22.36
C SER A 62 -3.01 12.15 23.11
N ARG A 63 -4.21 12.27 22.51
CA ARG A 63 -5.39 12.84 23.19
C ARG A 63 -5.82 12.03 24.40
N GLN A 64 -5.93 10.70 24.26
CA GLN A 64 -6.27 9.81 25.38
C GLN A 64 -5.27 9.90 26.53
N ILE A 65 -3.97 9.96 26.24
CA ILE A 65 -2.94 10.13 27.28
C ILE A 65 -3.12 11.47 28.02
N GLY A 66 -3.46 12.53 27.30
CA GLY A 66 -3.79 13.83 27.89
C GLY A 66 -4.98 13.73 28.85
N GLU A 67 -6.10 13.16 28.40
CA GLU A 67 -7.31 12.99 29.21
C GLU A 67 -7.08 12.11 30.47
N VAL A 68 -6.26 11.06 30.34
CA VAL A 68 -5.87 10.21 31.46
C VAL A 68 -5.03 10.98 32.47
N ASN A 69 -4.04 11.77 32.02
CA ASN A 69 -3.22 12.58 32.91
C ASN A 69 -4.04 13.62 33.67
N ASP A 70 -5.00 14.27 33.00
CA ASP A 70 -5.90 15.22 33.64
C ASP A 70 -6.76 14.54 34.71
N SER A 71 -7.28 13.36 34.41
CA SER A 71 -8.07 12.56 35.36
C SER A 71 -7.23 12.11 36.58
N LEU A 72 -5.99 11.69 36.36
CA LEU A 72 -5.04 11.34 37.42
C LEU A 72 -4.71 12.56 38.31
N SER A 73 -4.53 13.73 37.70
CA SER A 73 -4.27 14.99 38.40
C SER A 73 -5.45 15.39 39.29
N ASP A 74 -6.69 15.26 38.80
CA ASP A 74 -7.89 15.54 39.61
C ASP A 74 -8.03 14.55 40.77
N MET A 75 -7.81 13.25 40.53
CA MET A 75 -7.81 12.24 41.60
C MET A 75 -6.78 12.57 42.67
N ARG A 76 -5.56 12.97 42.29
CA ARG A 76 -4.52 13.31 43.26
C ARG A 76 -4.93 14.50 44.13
N ARG A 77 -5.53 15.54 43.55
CA ARG A 77 -6.05 16.68 44.32
C ARG A 77 -7.16 16.28 45.29
N ARG A 78 -8.02 15.35 44.89
CA ARG A 78 -9.08 14.82 45.77
C ARG A 78 -8.48 14.03 46.93
N ILE A 79 -7.48 13.20 46.69
CA ILE A 79 -6.77 12.45 47.74
C ILE A 79 -6.09 13.43 48.72
N ASP A 80 -5.37 14.44 48.24
CA ASP A 80 -4.73 15.44 49.11
C ASP A 80 -5.76 16.18 50.00
N LYS A 81 -6.93 16.51 49.44
CA LYS A 81 -8.03 17.12 50.21
C LYS A 81 -8.56 16.17 51.28
N ILE A 82 -8.75 14.90 50.94
CA ILE A 82 -9.20 13.87 51.90
C ILE A 82 -8.17 13.71 53.02
N GLU A 83 -6.88 13.66 52.69
CA GLU A 83 -5.81 13.57 53.68
C GLU A 83 -5.79 14.79 54.61
N THR A 84 -5.99 15.99 54.05
CA THR A 84 -6.05 17.23 54.84
C THR A 84 -7.24 17.22 55.81
N VAL A 85 -8.41 16.76 55.36
CA VAL A 85 -9.60 16.66 56.22
C VAL A 85 -9.38 15.64 57.32
N LEU A 86 -8.80 14.47 57.00
CA LEU A 86 -8.48 13.45 58.02
C LEU A 86 -7.53 13.99 59.08
N LYS A 87 -6.49 14.74 58.69
CA LYS A 87 -5.55 15.40 59.63
C LYS A 87 -6.16 16.51 60.48
N GLN A 88 -7.29 17.09 60.09
CA GLN A 88 -8.00 18.10 60.89
C GLN A 88 -8.94 17.48 61.93
N VAL A 89 -9.26 16.19 61.79
CA VAL A 89 -10.18 15.46 62.68
C VAL A 89 -9.42 14.70 63.78
N GLU A 90 -8.15 14.34 63.55
CA GLU A 90 -7.19 13.97 64.61
C GLU A 90 -6.79 15.18 65.46
#